data_AF-A0A370UBY1-F1
#
_entry.id   AF-A0A370UBY1-F1
#
_cell.length_a   1.000
_cell.length_b   1.000
_cell.length_c   1.000
_cell.angle_alpha   90.00
_cell.angle_beta   90.00
_cell.angle_gamma   90.00
#
_symmetry.space_group_name_H-M   'P 1'
#
loop_
_entity.id
_entity.type
_entity.pdbx_description
1 polymer ?
#
loop_
_entity_poly.entity_id
_entity_poly.type
_entity_poly.pdbx_seq_one_letter_code
_entity_poly.pdbx_strand_id
1 'polypeptide(L)'
;MNTATNTLSSNPWKQGAKDALPLLGGYVPVAVSFGLISVQSGFGVLETILVSAFIYAGASQFLFVAMVVSGAPFWLVIVMTLLINSRHLVYGPNIAPYLEKDIRWVPLMHLLTDQIFALSLTRMPTMSAKERFRWYVSAGIIAWLSWISGTALGAIVGDELMQRWPLIGEVLPFALPALFLVMVLPRCSDRRWTITMVVATATAMLLKLFGFPNIAIPAAAICGALAYYAIQSQPTNKGAIS
;
A
#
# COMPACT_ATOMS: atom_id res chain seq x y z
N MET A 1 -20.06 17.93 -39.08
CA MET A 1 -20.12 18.90 -37.98
C MET A 1 -19.20 18.41 -36.88
N ASN A 2 -18.03 19.04 -36.74
CA ASN A 2 -17.03 18.72 -35.72
C ASN A 2 -17.45 19.32 -34.38
N THR A 3 -18.05 18.53 -33.51
CA THR A 3 -18.17 18.90 -32.09
C THR A 3 -16.84 18.56 -31.41
N ALA A 4 -15.84 19.40 -31.62
CA ALA A 4 -14.71 19.47 -30.72
C ALA A 4 -15.24 19.94 -29.37
N THR A 5 -15.58 18.99 -28.49
CA THR A 5 -15.81 19.28 -27.07
C THR A 5 -14.51 19.84 -26.51
N ASN A 6 -14.43 21.16 -26.39
CA ASN A 6 -13.48 21.86 -25.54
C ASN A 6 -13.67 21.37 -24.09
N THR A 7 -13.08 20.24 -23.75
CA THR A 7 -12.88 19.87 -22.35
C THR A 7 -11.85 20.85 -21.82
N LEU A 8 -12.30 21.85 -21.07
CA LEU A 8 -11.45 22.77 -20.31
C LEU A 8 -10.30 21.96 -19.70
N SER A 9 -9.07 22.17 -20.19
CA SER A 9 -7.90 21.42 -19.75
C SER A 9 -7.71 21.69 -18.26
N SER A 10 -8.23 20.80 -17.40
CA SER A 10 -8.07 20.94 -15.95
C SER A 10 -6.58 20.94 -15.64
N ASN A 11 -6.09 21.96 -14.94
CA ASN A 11 -4.69 22.05 -14.54
C ASN A 11 -4.25 20.71 -13.90
N PRO A 12 -3.27 19.97 -14.48
CA PRO A 12 -2.88 18.64 -14.01
C PRO A 12 -2.47 18.59 -12.54
N TRP A 13 -1.93 19.69 -12.01
CA TRP A 13 -1.63 19.83 -10.58
C TRP A 13 -2.91 19.76 -9.75
N LYS A 14 -3.90 20.59 -10.08
CA LYS A 14 -5.18 20.61 -9.38
C LYS A 14 -5.90 19.26 -9.52
N GLN A 15 -5.78 18.63 -10.68
CA GLN A 15 -6.37 17.32 -10.93
C GLN A 15 -5.71 16.22 -10.09
N GLY A 16 -4.37 16.19 -10.02
CA GLY A 16 -3.63 15.22 -9.20
C GLY A 16 -3.94 15.35 -7.72
N ALA A 17 -4.00 16.58 -7.19
CA ALA A 17 -4.41 16.82 -5.82
C ALA A 17 -5.85 16.33 -5.55
N LYS A 18 -6.80 16.64 -6.43
CA LYS A 18 -8.19 16.18 -6.30
C LYS A 18 -8.32 14.67 -6.35
N ASP A 19 -7.60 14.02 -7.25
CA ASP A 19 -7.63 12.57 -7.42
C ASP A 19 -7.00 11.83 -6.23
N ALA A 20 -6.06 12.47 -5.53
CA ALA A 20 -5.44 11.91 -4.33
C ALA A 20 -6.30 12.08 -3.06
N LEU A 21 -7.23 13.04 -3.01
CA LEU A 21 -8.05 13.30 -1.81
C LEU A 21 -8.76 12.07 -1.24
N PRO A 22 -9.39 11.19 -2.05
CA PRO A 22 -10.03 9.97 -1.53
C PRO A 22 -9.03 9.03 -0.82
N LEU A 23 -7.74 9.06 -1.18
CA LEU A 23 -6.72 8.20 -0.56
C LEU A 23 -6.47 8.57 0.90
N LEU A 24 -6.67 9.84 1.28
CA LEU A 24 -6.47 10.33 2.65
C LEU A 24 -7.36 9.60 3.65
N GLY A 25 -8.57 9.19 3.24
CA GLY A 25 -9.49 8.44 4.09
C GLY A 25 -8.93 7.09 4.55
N GLY A 26 -8.08 6.47 3.75
CA GLY A 26 -7.32 5.28 4.14
C GLY A 26 -5.98 5.59 4.79
N TYR A 27 -5.29 6.64 4.31
CA TYR A 27 -3.92 6.94 4.72
C TYR A 27 -3.84 7.51 6.12
N VAL A 28 -4.67 8.49 6.44
CA VAL A 28 -4.58 9.20 7.72
C VAL A 28 -4.81 8.26 8.92
N PRO A 29 -5.88 7.43 8.96
CA PRO A 29 -6.07 6.52 10.09
C PRO A 29 -4.91 5.52 10.26
N VAL A 30 -4.39 4.99 9.15
CA VAL A 30 -3.27 4.04 9.17
C VAL A 30 -1.99 4.72 9.64
N ALA A 31 -1.72 5.93 9.16
CA ALA A 31 -0.54 6.68 9.56
C ALA A 31 -0.59 7.09 11.03
N VAL A 32 -1.75 7.53 11.53
CA VAL A 32 -1.97 7.81 12.96
C VAL A 32 -1.75 6.55 13.79
N SER A 33 -2.25 5.40 13.32
CA SER A 33 -1.98 4.09 13.94
C SER A 33 -0.49 3.78 14.02
N PHE A 34 0.23 3.96 12.92
CA PHE A 34 1.67 3.73 12.87
C PHE A 34 2.42 4.63 13.85
N GLY A 35 2.14 5.94 13.82
CA GLY A 35 2.80 6.92 14.68
C GLY A 35 2.66 6.57 16.16
N LEU A 36 1.44 6.21 16.56
CA LEU A 36 1.15 5.80 17.92
C LEU A 36 1.87 4.50 18.30
N ILE A 37 1.70 3.44 17.51
CA ILE A 37 2.27 2.11 17.80
C ILE A 37 3.79 2.17 17.84
N SER A 38 4.42 2.98 16.98
CA SER A 38 5.87 3.18 16.96
C SER A 38 6.37 3.79 18.27
N VAL A 39 5.72 4.85 18.76
CA VAL A 39 6.09 5.48 20.04
C VAL A 39 5.85 4.55 21.23
N GLN A 40 4.71 3.83 21.26
CA GLN A 40 4.45 2.83 22.30
C GLN A 40 5.43 1.65 22.28
N SER A 41 6.01 1.39 21.11
CA SER A 41 7.05 0.39 20.91
C SER A 41 8.45 0.87 21.35
N GLY A 42 8.56 2.10 21.87
CA GLY A 42 9.79 2.66 22.41
C GLY A 42 10.60 3.53 21.44
N PHE A 43 10.10 3.80 20.24
CA PHE A 43 10.75 4.75 19.32
C PHE A 43 10.48 6.20 19.73
N GLY A 44 11.43 7.09 19.47
CA GLY A 44 11.21 8.52 19.61
C GLY A 44 10.21 9.07 18.57
N VAL A 45 9.59 10.21 18.88
CA VAL A 45 8.68 10.91 17.94
C VAL A 45 9.39 11.27 16.65
N LEU A 46 10.61 11.84 16.74
CA LEU A 46 11.39 12.20 15.56
C LEU A 46 11.79 10.97 14.75
N GLU A 47 12.24 9.90 15.41
CA GLU A 47 12.60 8.63 14.75
C GLU A 47 11.40 8.05 14.01
N THR A 48 10.22 8.07 14.63
CA THR A 48 8.96 7.60 14.04
C THR A 48 8.60 8.39 12.78
N ILE A 49 8.72 9.72 12.81
CA ILE A 49 8.45 10.59 11.66
C ILE A 49 9.48 10.33 10.55
N LEU A 50 10.77 10.21 10.88
CA LEU A 50 11.82 9.94 9.89
C LEU A 50 11.66 8.56 9.26
N VAL A 51 11.37 7.52 10.04
CA VAL A 51 11.02 6.18 9.55
C VAL A 51 9.86 6.29 8.57
N SER A 52 8.82 7.06 8.90
CA SER A 52 7.69 7.22 7.98
C SER A 52 7.97 8.05 6.74
N ALA A 53 8.88 9.01 6.80
CA ALA A 53 9.25 9.81 5.66
C ALA A 53 10.11 9.03 4.66
N PHE A 54 11.04 8.19 5.15
CA PHE A 54 11.98 7.45 4.32
C PHE A 54 11.49 6.05 3.95
N ILE A 55 10.89 5.31 4.89
CA ILE A 55 10.28 4.00 4.66
C ILE A 55 8.79 4.23 4.38
N TYR A 56 8.50 4.98 3.32
CA TYR A 56 7.13 5.31 2.91
C TYR A 56 6.44 4.10 2.25
N ALA A 57 6.13 3.10 3.07
CA ALA A 57 5.52 1.85 2.67
C ALA A 57 4.85 1.20 3.88
N GLY A 58 3.59 1.58 4.12
CA GLY A 58 2.83 1.27 5.34
C GLY A 58 3.07 -0.12 5.91
N ALA A 59 2.76 -1.20 5.17
CA ALA A 59 2.95 -2.57 5.66
C ALA A 59 4.37 -2.87 6.17
N SER A 60 5.39 -2.33 5.49
CA SER A 60 6.77 -2.54 5.88
C SER A 60 7.20 -1.70 7.09
N GLN A 61 6.56 -0.55 7.35
CA GLN A 61 6.82 0.25 8.54
C GLN A 61 6.39 -0.48 9.82
N PHE A 62 5.17 -1.05 9.80
CA PHE A 62 4.68 -1.83 10.94
C PHE A 62 5.51 -3.09 11.16
N LEU A 63 5.89 -3.80 10.08
CA LEU A 63 6.80 -4.93 10.18
C LEU A 63 8.15 -4.52 10.77
N PHE A 64 8.74 -3.42 10.27
CA PHE A 64 10.03 -2.91 10.72
C PHE A 64 10.00 -2.67 12.24
N VAL A 65 9.03 -1.91 12.74
CA VAL A 65 8.87 -1.66 14.19
C VAL A 65 8.69 -2.97 14.95
N ALA A 66 7.78 -3.84 14.52
CA ALA A 66 7.51 -5.11 15.21
C ALA A 66 8.76 -6.00 15.31
N MET A 67 9.55 -6.09 14.24
CA MET A 67 10.76 -6.91 14.22
C MET A 67 11.88 -6.30 15.08
N VAL A 68 12.09 -4.99 15.01
CA VAL A 68 13.09 -4.31 15.86
C VAL A 68 12.77 -4.50 17.34
N VAL A 69 11.50 -4.32 17.72
CA VAL A 69 11.03 -4.52 19.12
C VAL A 69 11.20 -5.96 19.56
N SER A 70 10.97 -6.94 18.67
CA SER A 70 11.15 -8.36 18.99
C SER A 70 12.62 -8.78 19.14
N GLY A 71 13.57 -7.88 18.92
CA GLY A 71 15.01 -8.19 18.96
C GLY A 71 15.48 -9.00 17.75
N ALA A 72 14.75 -8.95 16.63
CA ALA A 72 15.17 -9.65 15.42
C ALA A 72 16.51 -9.09 14.92
N PRO A 73 17.41 -9.93 14.39
CA PRO A 73 18.67 -9.47 13.81
C PRO A 73 18.43 -8.43 12.71
N PHE A 74 19.17 -7.32 12.71
CA PHE A 74 18.93 -6.20 11.80
C PHE A 74 18.97 -6.59 10.31
N TRP A 75 19.85 -7.53 9.93
CA TRP A 75 19.90 -8.06 8.56
C TRP A 75 18.57 -8.72 8.14
N LEU A 76 17.89 -9.40 9.06
CA LEU A 76 16.61 -10.06 8.80
C LEU A 76 15.50 -9.01 8.65
N VAL A 77 15.54 -7.93 9.43
CA VAL A 77 14.63 -6.78 9.28
C VAL A 77 14.75 -6.19 7.87
N ILE A 78 15.98 -5.96 7.38
CA ILE A 78 16.23 -5.46 6.03
C ILE A 78 15.65 -6.42 4.98
N VAL A 79 15.99 -7.72 5.08
CA VAL A 79 15.52 -8.74 4.12
C VAL A 79 14.00 -8.80 4.08
N MET A 80 13.34 -8.83 5.24
CA MET A 80 11.87 -8.89 5.32
C MET A 80 11.20 -7.61 4.83
N THR A 81 11.80 -6.44 5.10
CA THR A 81 11.34 -5.15 4.58
C THR A 81 11.44 -5.10 3.05
N LEU A 82 12.56 -5.56 2.47
CA LEU A 82 12.74 -5.67 1.02
C LEU A 82 11.77 -6.69 0.41
N LEU A 83 11.57 -7.82 1.09
CA LEU A 83 10.65 -8.87 0.66
C LEU A 83 9.21 -8.37 0.56
N ILE A 84 8.69 -7.68 1.59
CA ILE A 84 7.35 -7.06 1.53
C ILE A 84 7.29 -6.03 0.40
N ASN A 85 8.35 -5.25 0.21
CA ASN A 85 8.41 -4.23 -0.82
C ASN A 85 8.71 -4.77 -2.23
N SER A 86 8.99 -6.06 -2.40
CA SER A 86 9.21 -6.69 -3.71
C SER A 86 8.03 -6.51 -4.68
N ARG A 87 6.83 -6.21 -4.17
CA ARG A 87 5.67 -5.76 -4.96
C ARG A 87 5.97 -4.59 -5.90
N HIS A 88 6.93 -3.73 -5.57
CA HIS A 88 7.36 -2.64 -6.46
C HIS A 88 8.03 -3.14 -7.74
N LEU A 89 8.62 -4.35 -7.72
CA LEU A 89 9.14 -5.02 -8.92
C LEU A 89 8.00 -5.39 -9.88
N VAL A 90 6.78 -5.61 -9.38
CA VAL A 90 5.59 -5.81 -10.20
C VAL A 90 5.05 -4.48 -10.71
N TYR A 91 5.12 -3.40 -9.91
CA TYR A 91 4.61 -2.08 -10.30
C TYR A 91 5.41 -1.46 -11.45
N GLY A 92 6.74 -1.56 -11.39
CA GLY A 92 7.65 -0.94 -12.35
C GLY A 92 7.28 -1.21 -13.81
N PRO A 93 7.25 -2.48 -14.27
CA PRO A 93 6.90 -2.81 -15.66
C PRO A 93 5.49 -2.38 -16.08
N ASN A 94 4.54 -2.33 -15.15
CA ASN A 94 3.15 -1.96 -15.42
C ASN A 94 2.96 -0.45 -15.58
N ILE A 95 3.76 0.36 -14.87
CA ILE A 95 3.70 1.83 -14.97
C ILE A 95 4.69 2.39 -16.00
N ALA A 96 5.78 1.67 -16.30
CA ALA A 96 6.84 2.10 -17.20
C ALA A 96 6.38 2.61 -18.58
N PRO A 97 5.37 2.01 -19.26
CA PRO A 97 4.86 2.53 -20.54
C PRO A 97 4.29 3.95 -20.46
N TYR A 98 3.91 4.39 -19.27
CA TYR A 98 3.33 5.72 -19.03
C TYR A 98 4.36 6.75 -18.59
N LEU A 99 5.57 6.33 -18.24
CA LEU A 99 6.66 7.20 -17.81
C LEU A 99 7.50 7.61 -19.03
N GLU A 100 7.80 8.91 -19.14
CA GLU A 100 8.78 9.36 -20.12
C GLU A 100 10.18 8.85 -19.74
N LYS A 101 11.04 8.64 -20.75
CA LYS A 101 12.46 8.32 -20.54
C LYS A 101 13.21 9.56 -20.05
N ASP A 102 12.94 9.94 -18.80
CA ASP A 102 13.43 11.14 -18.17
C ASP A 102 13.88 10.81 -16.74
N ILE A 103 15.12 11.17 -16.42
CA ILE A 103 15.75 10.91 -15.11
C ILE A 103 14.96 11.53 -13.94
N ARG A 104 14.17 12.58 -14.21
CA ARG A 104 13.32 13.24 -13.21
C ARG A 104 12.28 12.29 -12.59
N TRP A 105 11.94 11.18 -13.26
CA TRP A 105 11.04 10.17 -12.70
C TRP A 105 11.66 9.32 -11.59
N VAL A 106 12.99 9.16 -11.57
CA VAL A 106 13.68 8.30 -10.61
C VAL A 106 13.39 8.68 -9.15
N PRO A 107 13.59 9.94 -8.70
CA PRO A 107 13.26 10.31 -7.33
C PRO A 107 11.75 10.25 -7.03
N LEU A 108 10.89 10.40 -8.05
CA LEU A 108 9.44 10.34 -7.88
C LEU A 108 8.92 8.92 -7.59
N MET A 109 9.72 7.88 -7.86
CA MET A 109 9.35 6.51 -7.50
C MET A 109 9.30 6.30 -5.99
N HIS A 110 9.91 7.19 -5.18
CA HIS A 110 9.69 7.19 -3.74
C HIS A 110 8.21 7.41 -3.38
N LEU A 111 7.45 8.17 -4.17
CA LEU A 111 6.02 8.43 -3.92
C LEU A 111 5.11 7.26 -4.34
N LEU A 112 5.67 6.20 -4.93
CA LEU A 112 4.91 5.07 -5.43
C LEU A 112 4.45 4.19 -4.27
N THR A 113 3.14 4.13 -4.10
CA THR A 113 2.44 3.27 -3.14
C THR A 113 1.40 2.45 -3.88
N ASP A 114 0.79 1.45 -3.25
CA ASP A 114 -0.20 0.58 -3.90
C ASP A 114 -1.38 1.40 -4.47
N GLN A 115 -1.78 2.44 -3.75
CA GLN A 115 -2.89 3.30 -4.10
C GLN A 115 -2.50 4.29 -5.21
N ILE A 116 -1.29 4.88 -5.14
CA ILE A 116 -0.77 5.73 -6.21
C ILE A 116 -0.55 4.92 -7.50
N PHE A 117 -0.10 3.67 -7.39
CA PHE A 117 0.04 2.76 -8.51
C PHE A 117 -1.33 2.46 -9.17
N ALA A 118 -2.32 2.04 -8.38
CA ALA A 118 -3.68 1.78 -8.87
C ALA A 118 -4.32 3.03 -9.52
N LEU A 119 -4.13 4.18 -8.90
CA LEU A 119 -4.62 5.45 -9.42
C LEU A 119 -3.91 5.83 -10.73
N SER A 120 -2.59 5.61 -10.81
CA SER A 120 -1.79 5.89 -12.01
C SER A 120 -2.22 5.03 -13.19
N LEU A 121 -2.49 3.73 -12.98
CA LEU A 121 -3.01 2.84 -14.03
C LEU A 121 -4.37 3.29 -14.57
N THR A 122 -5.16 3.98 -13.76
CA THR A 122 -6.47 4.49 -14.18
C THR A 122 -6.37 5.84 -14.89
N ARG A 123 -5.48 6.73 -14.42
CA ARG A 123 -5.42 8.13 -14.86
C ARG A 123 -4.39 8.40 -15.96
N MET A 124 -3.19 7.82 -15.89
CA MET A 124 -2.14 8.10 -16.86
C MET A 124 -2.48 7.74 -18.31
N PRO A 125 -3.24 6.66 -18.61
CA PRO A 125 -3.63 6.36 -19.99
C PRO A 125 -4.47 7.45 -20.66
N THR A 126 -5.22 8.23 -19.87
CA THR A 126 -6.11 9.28 -20.37
C THR A 126 -5.44 10.66 -20.45
N MET A 127 -4.14 10.74 -20.22
CA MET A 127 -3.38 11.99 -20.15
C MET A 127 -2.24 12.02 -21.17
N SER A 128 -1.90 13.21 -21.65
CA SER A 128 -0.67 13.42 -22.41
C SER A 128 0.57 13.27 -21.53
N ALA A 129 1.71 12.98 -22.14
CA ALA A 129 3.00 12.83 -21.45
C ALA A 129 3.31 13.98 -20.47
N LYS A 130 3.19 15.24 -20.94
CA LYS A 130 3.46 16.44 -20.14
C LYS A 130 2.49 16.62 -18.95
N GLU A 131 1.29 16.04 -19.02
CA GLU A 131 0.31 16.10 -17.94
C GLU A 131 0.58 15.02 -16.89
N ARG A 132 0.99 13.81 -17.30
CA ARG A 132 1.29 12.68 -16.41
C ARG A 132 2.29 13.04 -15.34
N PHE A 133 3.40 13.68 -15.72
CA PHE A 133 4.43 14.11 -14.77
C PHE A 133 3.86 15.04 -13.68
N ARG A 134 3.19 16.13 -14.09
CA ARG A 134 2.63 17.14 -13.16
C ARG A 134 1.53 16.54 -12.29
N TRP A 135 0.68 15.71 -12.87
CA TRP A 135 -0.37 15.01 -12.16
C TRP A 135 0.21 14.05 -11.11
N TYR A 136 1.19 13.23 -11.48
CA TYR A 136 1.81 12.23 -10.59
C TYR A 136 2.53 12.89 -9.42
N VAL A 137 3.33 13.94 -9.68
CA VAL A 137 3.99 14.71 -8.62
C VAL A 137 2.95 15.26 -7.65
N SER A 138 1.89 15.87 -8.16
CA SER A 138 0.85 16.43 -7.30
C SER A 138 0.12 15.37 -6.46
N ALA A 139 -0.27 14.25 -7.08
CA ALA A 139 -0.99 13.19 -6.39
C ALA A 139 -0.09 12.53 -5.33
N GLY A 140 1.15 12.22 -5.70
CA GLY A 140 2.13 11.61 -4.82
C GLY A 140 2.50 12.49 -3.62
N ILE A 141 2.74 13.79 -3.84
CA ILE A 141 3.07 14.72 -2.74
C ILE A 141 1.90 14.87 -1.77
N ILE A 142 0.66 15.02 -2.26
CA ILE A 142 -0.52 15.14 -1.39
C ILE A 142 -0.70 13.87 -0.54
N ALA A 143 -0.55 12.69 -1.17
CA ALA A 143 -0.62 11.42 -0.46
C ALA A 143 0.50 11.28 0.59
N TRP A 144 1.74 11.57 0.21
CA TRP A 144 2.92 11.50 1.09
C TRP A 144 2.84 12.47 2.27
N LEU A 145 2.46 13.73 2.03
CA LEU A 145 2.26 14.72 3.09
C LEU A 145 1.16 14.29 4.05
N SER A 146 0.04 13.77 3.53
CA SER A 146 -1.04 13.28 4.39
C SER A 146 -0.61 12.13 5.31
N TRP A 147 0.23 11.23 4.78
CA TRP A 147 0.76 10.10 5.53
C TRP A 147 1.73 10.54 6.63
N ILE A 148 2.69 11.40 6.31
CA ILE A 148 3.64 11.91 7.32
C ILE A 148 2.92 12.74 8.37
N SER A 149 1.95 13.56 7.96
CA SER A 149 1.16 14.37 8.90
C SER A 149 0.33 13.50 9.83
N GLY A 150 -0.29 12.44 9.31
CA GLY A 150 -0.98 11.44 10.13
C GLY A 150 -0.03 10.72 11.09
N THR A 151 1.16 10.35 10.64
CA THR A 151 2.19 9.74 11.50
C THR A 151 2.62 10.68 12.61
N ALA A 152 2.91 11.94 12.29
CA ALA A 152 3.28 12.94 13.27
C ALA A 152 2.16 13.16 14.29
N LEU A 153 0.91 13.22 13.83
CA LEU A 153 -0.26 13.32 14.71
C LEU A 153 -0.34 12.11 15.65
N GLY A 154 -0.23 10.87 15.14
CA GLY A 154 -0.24 9.67 15.96
C GLY A 154 0.91 9.61 16.97
N ALA A 155 2.12 10.02 16.56
CA ALA A 155 3.30 10.00 17.41
C ALA A 155 3.26 11.06 18.53
N ILE A 156 2.67 12.23 18.27
CA ILE A 156 2.65 13.35 19.24
C ILE A 156 1.46 13.26 20.18
N VAL A 157 0.25 13.00 19.66
CA VAL A 157 -1.00 13.06 20.45
C VAL A 157 -1.71 11.71 20.59
N GLY A 158 -1.15 10.63 20.06
CA GLY A 158 -1.83 9.33 20.05
C GLY A 158 -2.16 8.79 21.45
N ASP A 159 -1.25 8.94 22.41
CA ASP A 159 -1.48 8.47 23.78
C ASP A 159 -2.59 9.25 24.48
N GLU A 160 -2.61 10.58 24.33
CA GLU A 160 -3.71 11.43 24.83
C GLU A 160 -5.04 11.08 24.16
N LEU A 161 -5.02 10.81 22.85
CA LEU A 161 -6.20 10.43 22.08
C LEU A 161 -6.82 9.15 22.63
N MET A 162 -6.02 8.15 22.99
CA MET A 162 -6.51 6.91 23.59
C MET A 162 -7.02 7.08 25.01
N GLN A 163 -6.35 7.89 25.83
CA GLN A 163 -6.83 8.17 27.19
C GLN A 163 -8.21 8.84 27.17
N ARG A 164 -8.43 9.74 26.21
CA ARG A 164 -9.70 10.45 26.07
C ARG A 164 -10.77 9.65 25.32
N TRP A 165 -10.36 8.79 24.39
CA TRP A 165 -11.25 8.00 23.55
C TRP A 165 -10.76 6.55 23.41
N PRO A 166 -10.94 5.69 24.44
CA PRO A 166 -10.39 4.33 24.45
C PRO A 166 -10.81 3.48 23.26
N LEU A 167 -12.05 3.64 22.79
CA LEU A 167 -12.59 2.95 21.61
C LEU A 167 -11.78 3.24 20.32
N ILE A 168 -11.22 4.45 20.18
CA ILE A 168 -10.37 4.77 19.02
C ILE A 168 -9.09 3.94 19.08
N GLY A 169 -8.52 3.77 20.28
CA GLY A 169 -7.33 2.94 20.50
C GLY A 169 -7.52 1.48 20.11
N GLU A 170 -8.72 0.93 20.29
CA GLU A 170 -9.03 -0.45 19.89
C GLU A 170 -9.14 -0.63 18.37
N VAL A 171 -9.68 0.37 17.67
CA VAL A 171 -9.92 0.29 16.22
C VAL A 171 -8.70 0.67 15.40
N LEU A 172 -7.86 1.58 15.92
CA LEU A 172 -6.75 2.17 15.19
C LEU A 172 -5.73 1.13 14.67
N PRO A 173 -5.31 0.09 15.45
CA PRO A 173 -4.45 -0.99 14.94
C PRO A 173 -5.05 -1.79 13.78
N PHE A 174 -6.38 -1.80 13.63
CA PHE A 174 -7.07 -2.48 12.54
C PHE A 174 -7.06 -1.67 11.24
N ALA A 175 -6.66 -0.39 11.26
CA ALA A 175 -6.70 0.49 10.10
C ALA A 175 -5.91 -0.07 8.89
N LEU A 176 -4.70 -0.60 9.12
CA LEU A 176 -3.86 -1.13 8.03
C LEU A 176 -4.49 -2.39 7.39
N PRO A 177 -4.92 -3.42 8.17
CA PRO A 177 -5.72 -4.51 7.62
C PRO A 177 -6.96 -4.05 6.85
N ALA A 178 -7.71 -3.08 7.37
CA ALA A 178 -8.92 -2.56 6.71
C ALA A 178 -8.60 -1.94 5.34
N LEU A 179 -7.52 -1.16 5.25
CA LEU A 179 -7.04 -0.56 3.99
C LEU A 179 -6.80 -1.62 2.92
N PHE A 180 -6.07 -2.69 3.26
CA PHE A 180 -5.81 -3.79 2.32
C PHE A 180 -7.07 -4.59 2.01
N LEU A 181 -7.93 -4.84 3.00
CA LEU A 181 -9.18 -5.56 2.81
C LEU A 181 -10.03 -4.85 1.74
N VAL A 182 -10.24 -3.54 1.87
CA VAL A 182 -11.00 -2.73 0.91
C VAL A 182 -10.43 -2.82 -0.52
N MET A 183 -9.11 -2.85 -0.68
CA MET A 183 -8.49 -3.01 -2.00
C MET A 183 -8.72 -4.38 -2.64
N VAL A 184 -8.90 -5.42 -1.83
CA VAL A 184 -9.08 -6.78 -2.33
C VAL A 184 -10.56 -7.16 -2.46
N LEU A 185 -11.47 -6.52 -1.69
CA LEU A 185 -12.91 -6.79 -1.73
C LEU A 185 -13.51 -6.91 -3.16
N PRO A 186 -13.20 -6.02 -4.13
CA PRO A 186 -13.74 -6.15 -5.49
C PRO A 186 -13.32 -7.43 -6.23
N ARG A 187 -12.24 -8.07 -5.80
CA ARG A 187 -11.72 -9.32 -6.38
C ARG A 187 -12.30 -10.57 -5.73
N CYS A 188 -12.95 -10.45 -4.57
CA CYS A 188 -13.51 -11.60 -3.84
C CYS A 188 -14.63 -12.33 -4.60
N SER A 189 -15.22 -11.71 -5.61
CA SER A 189 -16.23 -12.34 -6.48
C SER A 189 -15.65 -13.32 -7.50
N ASP A 190 -14.35 -13.26 -7.81
CA ASP A 190 -13.69 -14.23 -8.68
C ASP A 190 -13.16 -15.40 -7.85
N ARG A 191 -13.69 -16.61 -8.13
CA ARG A 191 -13.31 -17.85 -7.44
C ARG A 191 -11.80 -18.04 -7.33
N ARG A 192 -11.02 -17.66 -8.34
CA ARG A 192 -9.56 -17.79 -8.33
C ARG A 192 -8.93 -16.91 -7.26
N TRP A 193 -9.37 -15.65 -7.19
CA TRP A 193 -8.90 -14.71 -6.18
C TRP A 193 -9.37 -15.11 -4.79
N THR A 194 -10.60 -15.59 -4.63
CA THR A 194 -11.09 -16.12 -3.35
C THR A 194 -10.21 -17.26 -2.83
N ILE A 195 -9.95 -18.28 -3.66
CA ILE A 195 -9.11 -19.43 -3.25
C ILE A 195 -7.69 -18.97 -2.92
N THR A 196 -7.11 -18.10 -3.75
CA THR A 196 -5.77 -17.53 -3.52
C THR A 196 -5.67 -16.86 -2.16
N MET A 197 -6.67 -16.05 -1.80
CA MET A 197 -6.72 -15.38 -0.49
C MET A 197 -6.88 -16.38 0.66
N VAL A 198 -7.80 -17.35 0.54
CA VAL A 198 -8.01 -18.36 1.58
C VAL A 198 -6.73 -19.15 1.84
N VAL A 199 -6.03 -19.59 0.79
CA VAL A 199 -4.76 -20.31 0.91
C VAL A 199 -3.69 -19.43 1.58
N ALA A 200 -3.51 -18.19 1.12
CA ALA A 200 -2.53 -17.28 1.70
C ALA A 200 -2.82 -17.00 3.19
N THR A 201 -4.08 -16.71 3.54
CA THR A 201 -4.50 -16.47 4.92
C THR A 201 -4.32 -17.71 5.79
N ALA A 202 -4.73 -18.89 5.32
CA ALA A 202 -4.55 -20.14 6.05
C ALA A 202 -3.08 -20.45 6.32
N THR A 203 -2.21 -20.32 5.31
CA THR A 203 -0.76 -20.52 5.45
C THR A 203 -0.16 -19.55 6.48
N ALA A 204 -0.49 -18.26 6.39
CA ALA A 204 0.00 -17.26 7.34
C ALA A 204 -0.46 -17.56 8.78
N MET A 205 -1.73 -17.90 8.96
CA MET A 205 -2.31 -18.20 10.27
C MET A 205 -1.69 -19.45 10.90
N LEU A 206 -1.57 -20.53 10.14
CA LEU A 206 -0.96 -21.78 10.63
C LEU A 206 0.49 -21.54 11.06
N LEU A 207 1.31 -20.91 10.21
CA LEU A 207 2.72 -20.65 10.55
C LEU A 207 2.87 -19.75 11.77
N LYS A 208 1.99 -18.76 11.95
CA LYS A 208 1.95 -17.95 13.16
C LYS A 208 1.62 -18.79 14.40
N LEU A 209 0.61 -19.66 14.32
CA LEU A 209 0.19 -20.53 15.44
C LEU A 209 1.27 -21.56 15.81
N PHE A 210 2.05 -22.05 14.86
CA PHE A 210 3.18 -22.96 15.09
C PHE A 210 4.47 -22.26 15.55
N GLY A 211 4.45 -20.93 15.77
CA GLY A 211 5.61 -20.20 16.30
C GLY A 211 6.63 -19.76 15.23
N PHE A 212 6.25 -19.71 13.96
CA PHE A 212 7.10 -19.28 12.85
C PHE A 212 6.61 -17.96 12.19
N PRO A 213 6.44 -16.86 12.93
CA PRO A 213 5.84 -15.62 12.41
C PRO A 213 6.68 -14.96 11.31
N ASN A 214 8.00 -15.08 11.34
CA ASN A 214 8.89 -14.48 10.34
C ASN A 214 8.74 -15.14 8.95
N ILE A 215 8.46 -16.44 8.89
CA ILE A 215 8.29 -17.19 7.63
C ILE A 215 6.84 -17.08 7.11
N ALA A 216 5.89 -16.74 7.99
CA ALA A 216 4.47 -16.68 7.66
C ALA A 216 4.18 -15.81 6.43
N ILE A 217 4.81 -14.64 6.32
CA ILE A 217 4.60 -13.70 5.20
C ILE A 217 5.13 -14.28 3.86
N PRO A 218 6.42 -14.65 3.71
CA PRO A 218 6.93 -15.23 2.46
C PRO A 218 6.17 -16.48 2.05
N ALA A 219 5.92 -17.39 3.00
CA ALA A 219 5.23 -18.64 2.72
C ALA A 219 3.80 -18.41 2.24
N ALA A 220 3.05 -17.50 2.89
CA ALA A 220 1.71 -17.14 2.45
C ALA A 220 1.70 -16.55 1.04
N ALA A 221 2.65 -15.69 0.71
CA ALA A 221 2.78 -15.12 -0.62
C ALA A 221 3.06 -16.21 -1.68
N ILE A 222 3.98 -17.12 -1.42
CA ILE A 222 4.32 -18.23 -2.32
C ILE A 222 3.13 -19.19 -2.48
N CYS A 223 2.53 -19.64 -1.37
CA CYS A 223 1.38 -20.56 -1.42
C CYS A 223 0.19 -19.94 -2.15
N GLY A 224 -0.11 -18.66 -1.90
CA GLY A 224 -1.16 -17.94 -2.62
C GLY A 224 -0.87 -17.86 -4.12
N ALA A 225 0.35 -17.47 -4.51
CA ALA A 225 0.74 -17.41 -5.92
C ALA A 225 0.64 -18.78 -6.61
N LEU A 226 1.13 -19.84 -5.97
CA LEU A 226 1.04 -21.21 -6.49
C LEU A 226 -0.42 -21.66 -6.64
N ALA A 227 -1.28 -21.36 -5.67
CA ALA A 227 -2.70 -21.66 -5.76
C ALA A 227 -3.36 -20.92 -6.94
N TYR A 228 -3.06 -19.64 -7.13
CA TYR A 228 -3.57 -18.87 -8.27
C TYR A 228 -3.19 -19.50 -9.61
N TYR A 229 -1.90 -19.83 -9.80
CA TYR A 229 -1.40 -20.41 -11.04
C TYR A 229 -1.91 -21.84 -11.27
N ALA A 230 -2.03 -22.65 -10.22
CA ALA A 230 -2.56 -24.01 -10.31
C ALA A 230 -4.04 -24.04 -10.75
N ILE A 231 -4.82 -23.02 -10.40
CA ILE A 231 -6.21 -22.89 -10.85
C ILE A 231 -6.26 -22.29 -12.26
N GLN A 232 -5.35 -21.38 -12.60
CA GLN A 232 -5.25 -20.81 -13.94
C GLN A 232 -4.90 -21.85 -15.02
N SER A 233 -4.07 -22.84 -14.66
CA SER A 233 -3.66 -23.91 -15.58
C SER A 233 -4.72 -24.99 -15.79
N GLN A 234 -5.82 -25.00 -15.02
CA GLN A 234 -6.96 -25.86 -15.32
C GLN A 234 -7.66 -25.32 -16.58
N PRO A 235 -7.72 -26.08 -17.68
CA PRO A 235 -8.48 -25.66 -18.85
C PRO A 235 -9.89 -25.35 -18.39
N THR A 236 -10.40 -24.15 -18.71
CA THR A 236 -11.84 -23.92 -18.61
C THR A 236 -12.47 -24.95 -19.53
N ASN A 237 -13.07 -25.99 -18.95
CA ASN A 237 -13.81 -27.01 -19.67
C ASN A 237 -15.05 -26.33 -20.27
N LYS A 238 -14.86 -25.60 -21.37
CA LYS A 238 -15.93 -25.16 -22.25
C LYS A 238 -16.30 -26.37 -23.09
N GLY A 239 -17.10 -27.25 -22.52
CA GLY A 239 -17.73 -28.38 -23.20
C GLY A 239 -19.13 -28.59 -22.64
N ALA A 240 -20.08 -28.73 -23.56
CA ALA A 240 -21.48 -29.15 -23.39
C ALA A 240 -22.52 -28.07 -23.01
N ILE A 241 -22.90 -27.25 -23.99
CA ILE A 241 -24.30 -27.21 -24.46
C ILE A 241 -24.24 -27.11 -25.99
N SER A 242 -24.37 -28.27 -26.64
CA SER A 242 -24.80 -28.41 -28.04
C SER A 242 -26.28 -28.14 -28.15
#